data_AF-A0A1V5DGD3-F1
#
_entry.id   AF-A0A1V5DGD3-F1
#
_cell.length_a   1.000
_cell.length_b   1.000
_cell.length_c   1.000
_cell.angle_alpha   90.00
_cell.angle_beta   90.00
_cell.angle_gamma   90.00
#
_symmetry.space_group_name_H-M   'P 1'
#
loop_
_entity.id
_entity.type
_entity.pdbx_description
1 polymer ?
#
loop_
_entity_poly.entity_id
_entity_poly.type
_entity_poly.pdbx_seq_one_letter_code
_entity_poly.pdbx_strand_id
1 'polypeptide(L)'
;MPNELAILLVTAASIGFLHTLMGPDHYIPFVAMAHARKWSSLKTFCITALCGLGHIAGSVFLGIIGIALGIAVTKLEFIESFRGNLAAWALIAFGLVYFAWGVCKASRNQPHQHPHVHGDGNLHVHQHVHTEEHVHVHQTDGKAAITPWILFTIFVFGPCEPLIPILMYPAAKNSIWDLVLVTSVFGGTTILTMIGTVFVSRLGMHLLPIARFDRYNHALAGATIFFCGIAIQFLGL
;
A
#
# COMPACT_ATOMS: atom_id res chain seq x y z
N MET A 1 -18.32 -1.86 -34.84
CA MET A 1 -18.03 -0.73 -33.94
C MET A 1 -18.53 -0.97 -32.50
N PRO A 2 -19.82 -1.22 -32.18
CA PRO A 2 -20.27 -1.30 -30.78
C PRO A 2 -19.71 -2.51 -30.02
N ASN A 3 -19.60 -3.66 -30.69
CA ASN A 3 -19.10 -4.90 -30.07
C ASN A 3 -17.61 -4.82 -29.72
N GLU A 4 -16.77 -4.18 -30.53
CA GLU A 4 -15.34 -4.03 -30.24
C GLU A 4 -15.12 -3.15 -29.01
N LEU A 5 -15.81 -2.02 -28.93
CA LEU A 5 -15.75 -1.14 -27.76
C LEU A 5 -16.27 -1.86 -26.51
N ALA A 6 -17.39 -2.58 -26.60
CA ALA A 6 -17.91 -3.35 -25.48
C ALA A 6 -16.90 -4.41 -24.98
N ILE A 7 -16.23 -5.13 -25.89
CA ILE A 7 -15.20 -6.10 -25.54
C ILE A 7 -14.01 -5.41 -24.87
N LEU A 8 -13.56 -4.26 -25.37
CA LEU A 8 -12.47 -3.50 -24.75
C LEU A 8 -12.84 -3.02 -23.34
N LEU A 9 -14.05 -2.51 -23.13
CA LEU A 9 -14.50 -2.03 -21.83
C LEU A 9 -14.62 -3.17 -20.81
N VAL A 10 -15.17 -4.31 -21.23
CA VAL A 10 -15.22 -5.51 -20.38
C VAL A 10 -13.81 -5.98 -20.06
N THR A 11 -12.91 -6.01 -21.04
CA THR A 11 -11.50 -6.41 -20.84
C THR A 11 -10.81 -5.45 -19.88
N ALA A 12 -10.99 -4.15 -20.04
CA ALA A 12 -10.44 -3.12 -19.16
C ALA A 12 -10.96 -3.24 -17.72
N ALA A 13 -12.26 -3.47 -17.55
CA ALA A 13 -12.86 -3.69 -16.24
C ALA A 13 -12.37 -5.00 -15.60
N SER A 14 -12.35 -6.11 -16.34
CA SER A 14 -11.92 -7.42 -15.84
C SER A 14 -10.46 -7.44 -15.47
N ILE A 15 -9.57 -6.94 -16.34
CA ILE A 15 -8.15 -6.81 -16.03
C ILE A 15 -7.98 -5.84 -14.86
N GLY A 16 -8.65 -4.68 -14.90
CA GLY A 16 -8.71 -3.69 -13.82
C GLY A 16 -9.00 -4.30 -12.44
N PHE A 17 -10.02 -5.15 -12.39
CA PHE A 17 -10.42 -5.86 -11.18
C PHE A 17 -9.41 -6.94 -10.78
N LEU A 18 -9.06 -7.84 -11.71
CA LEU A 18 -8.24 -9.02 -11.42
C LEU A 18 -6.81 -8.65 -11.03
N HIS A 19 -6.15 -7.73 -11.74
CA HIS A 19 -4.78 -7.33 -11.41
C HIS A 19 -4.73 -6.69 -10.01
N THR A 20 -5.69 -5.82 -9.68
CA THR A 20 -5.74 -5.16 -8.36
C THR A 20 -6.00 -6.17 -7.25
N LEU A 21 -6.87 -7.15 -7.49
CA LEU A 21 -7.23 -8.16 -6.49
C LEU A 21 -6.09 -9.17 -6.28
N MET A 22 -5.41 -9.55 -7.36
CA MET A 22 -4.31 -10.52 -7.34
C MET A 22 -2.98 -9.90 -6.91
N GLY A 23 -2.79 -8.60 -7.12
CA GLY A 23 -1.61 -7.83 -6.70
C GLY A 23 -1.68 -7.49 -5.21
N PRO A 24 -1.00 -8.24 -4.32
CA PRO A 24 -1.08 -8.01 -2.89
C PRO A 24 -0.56 -6.62 -2.48
N ASP A 25 0.37 -6.06 -3.26
CA ASP A 25 0.86 -4.69 -3.08
C ASP A 25 -0.25 -3.68 -3.08
N HIS A 26 -1.33 -3.86 -3.84
CA HIS A 26 -2.32 -2.81 -4.03
C HIS A 26 -3.14 -2.50 -2.77
N TYR A 27 -3.25 -3.46 -1.85
CA TYR A 27 -4.08 -3.30 -0.64
C TYR A 27 -3.36 -3.67 0.66
N ILE A 28 -2.48 -4.69 0.67
CA ILE A 28 -1.84 -5.18 1.90
C ILE A 28 -1.07 -4.10 2.66
N PRO A 29 -0.23 -3.25 2.02
CA PRO A 29 0.50 -2.21 2.72
C PRO A 29 -0.42 -1.19 3.41
N PHE A 30 -1.55 -0.84 2.79
CA PHE A 30 -2.54 0.06 3.41
C PHE A 30 -3.25 -0.58 4.58
N VAL A 31 -3.66 -1.85 4.45
CA VAL A 31 -4.33 -2.61 5.51
C VAL A 31 -3.40 -2.75 6.72
N ALA A 32 -2.16 -3.19 6.48
CA ALA A 32 -1.13 -3.36 7.51
C ALA A 32 -0.82 -2.03 8.23
N MET A 33 -0.63 -0.95 7.47
CA MET A 33 -0.33 0.36 8.05
C MET A 33 -1.52 1.00 8.76
N ALA A 34 -2.72 0.88 8.21
CA ALA A 34 -3.94 1.38 8.84
C ALA A 34 -4.18 0.70 10.19
N HIS A 35 -3.91 -0.60 10.29
CA HIS A 35 -4.00 -1.34 11.54
C HIS A 35 -2.89 -0.93 12.52
N ALA A 36 -1.61 -1.02 12.12
CA ALA A 36 -0.48 -0.74 13.00
C ALA A 36 -0.42 0.70 13.51
N ARG A 37 -0.94 1.67 12.74
CA ARG A 37 -0.97 3.09 13.10
C ARG A 37 -2.36 3.60 13.46
N LYS A 38 -3.34 2.70 13.61
CA LYS A 38 -4.73 3.02 14.01
C LYS A 38 -5.32 4.17 13.18
N TRP A 39 -5.19 4.12 11.86
CA TRP A 39 -5.75 5.16 10.99
C TRP A 39 -7.28 5.18 11.08
N SER A 40 -7.86 6.38 11.05
CA SER A 40 -9.31 6.56 10.91
C SER A 40 -9.77 6.10 9.52
N SER A 41 -11.05 5.74 9.39
CA SER A 41 -11.61 5.28 8.12
C SER A 41 -11.43 6.32 7.00
N LEU A 42 -11.62 7.60 7.32
CA LEU A 42 -11.40 8.70 6.38
C LEU A 42 -9.94 8.78 5.93
N LYS A 43 -8.99 8.67 6.87
CA LYS A 43 -7.56 8.72 6.55
C LYS A 43 -7.16 7.54 5.66
N THR A 44 -7.63 6.33 5.96
CA THR A 44 -7.37 5.15 5.13
C THR A 44 -7.95 5.36 3.72
N PHE A 45 -9.20 5.79 3.61
CA PHE A 45 -9.82 6.08 2.32
C PHE A 45 -9.03 7.10 1.51
N CYS A 46 -8.71 8.26 2.09
CA CYS A 46 -8.00 9.32 1.38
C CYS A 46 -6.60 8.88 0.94
N ILE A 47 -5.83 8.21 1.80
CA ILE A 47 -4.48 7.74 1.44
C ILE A 47 -4.56 6.69 0.33
N THR A 48 -5.43 5.69 0.47
CA THR A 48 -5.63 4.65 -0.54
C THR A 48 -6.08 5.27 -1.86
N ALA A 49 -7.08 6.15 -1.86
CA ALA A 49 -7.57 6.81 -3.07
C ALA A 49 -6.48 7.66 -3.76
N LEU A 50 -5.72 8.46 -3.00
CA LEU A 50 -4.63 9.28 -3.55
C LEU A 50 -3.50 8.43 -4.12
N CYS A 51 -3.14 7.32 -3.46
CA CYS A 51 -2.14 6.40 -3.98
C CYS A 51 -2.63 5.70 -5.25
N GLY A 52 -3.88 5.25 -5.28
CA GLY A 52 -4.48 4.61 -6.45
C GLY A 52 -4.54 5.56 -7.65
N LEU A 53 -4.93 6.81 -7.41
CA LEU A 53 -4.90 7.86 -8.44
C LEU A 53 -3.47 8.11 -8.95
N GLY A 54 -2.50 8.23 -8.05
CA GLY A 54 -1.09 8.45 -8.41
C GLY A 54 -0.50 7.30 -9.23
N HIS A 55 -0.78 6.06 -8.81
CA HIS A 55 -0.38 4.83 -9.50
C HIS A 55 -0.88 4.79 -10.95
N ILE A 56 -2.19 5.01 -11.15
CA ILE A 56 -2.82 4.99 -12.47
C ILE A 56 -2.35 6.18 -13.31
N ALA A 57 -2.30 7.38 -12.73
CA ALA A 57 -1.89 8.60 -13.43
C ALA A 57 -0.47 8.49 -14.02
N GLY A 58 0.46 7.84 -13.29
CA GLY A 58 1.82 7.62 -13.78
C GLY A 58 1.86 6.80 -15.07
N SER A 59 1.13 5.68 -15.12
CA SER A 59 1.07 4.81 -16.30
C SER A 59 0.23 5.40 -17.44
N VAL A 60 -0.85 6.13 -17.15
CA VAL A 60 -1.59 6.90 -18.16
C VAL A 60 -0.69 7.94 -18.80
N PHE A 61 0.09 8.67 -18.00
CA PHE A 61 1.00 9.70 -18.48
C PHE A 61 2.10 9.11 -19.39
N LEU A 62 2.72 8.01 -18.98
CA LEU A 62 3.68 7.29 -19.83
C LEU A 62 3.02 6.75 -21.11
N GLY A 63 1.80 6.22 -21.03
CA GLY A 63 1.04 5.75 -22.18
C GLY A 63 0.78 6.87 -23.19
N ILE A 64 0.33 8.04 -22.74
CA ILE A 64 0.07 9.21 -23.60
C ILE A 64 1.37 9.68 -24.29
N ILE A 65 2.47 9.80 -23.54
CA ILE A 65 3.78 10.15 -24.12
C ILE A 65 4.22 9.11 -25.14
N GLY A 66 4.05 7.82 -24.80
CA GLY A 66 4.36 6.70 -25.68
C GLY A 66 3.61 6.77 -27.01
N ILE A 67 2.30 7.04 -26.96
CA ILE A 67 1.45 7.22 -28.13
C ILE A 67 1.90 8.46 -28.93
N ALA A 68 2.12 9.60 -28.26
CA ALA A 68 2.47 10.86 -28.91
C ALA A 68 3.83 10.79 -29.64
N LEU A 69 4.78 10.04 -29.10
CA LEU A 69 6.12 9.85 -29.67
C LEU A 69 6.23 8.62 -30.58
N GLY A 70 5.14 7.87 -30.79
CA GLY A 70 5.14 6.65 -31.59
C GLY A 70 6.07 5.56 -31.04
N ILE A 71 6.25 5.52 -29.72
CA ILE A 71 7.14 4.57 -29.05
C ILE A 71 6.49 3.18 -29.09
N ALA A 72 7.29 2.18 -29.46
CA ALA A 72 6.87 0.78 -29.45
C ALA A 72 6.44 0.35 -28.04
N VAL A 73 5.35 -0.42 -27.94
CA VAL A 73 4.79 -0.95 -26.69
C VAL A 73 5.88 -1.61 -25.83
N THR A 74 6.77 -2.40 -26.45
CA THR A 74 7.86 -3.11 -25.76
C THR A 74 8.83 -2.18 -25.02
N LYS A 75 9.06 -0.96 -25.52
CA LYS A 75 9.91 0.02 -24.82
C LYS A 75 9.20 0.64 -23.61
N LEU A 76 7.89 0.84 -23.71
CA LEU A 76 7.09 1.34 -22.59
C LEU A 76 6.95 0.28 -21.50
N GLU A 77 6.72 -0.98 -21.89
CA GLU A 77 6.71 -2.14 -20.98
C GLU A 77 8.04 -2.30 -20.25
N PHE A 78 9.18 -2.05 -20.91
CA PHE A 78 10.48 -2.06 -20.25
C PHE A 78 10.61 -0.99 -19.16
N ILE A 79 10.10 0.22 -19.41
CA ILE A 79 10.10 1.31 -18.43
C ILE A 79 9.18 0.98 -17.25
N GLU A 80 7.99 0.43 -17.52
CA GLU A 80 7.06 -0.03 -16.48
C GLU A 80 7.67 -1.19 -15.66
N SER A 81 8.29 -2.17 -16.30
CA SER A 81 8.94 -3.29 -15.59
C SER A 81 10.09 -2.81 -14.70
N PHE A 82 10.89 -1.84 -15.17
CA PHE A 82 11.93 -1.23 -14.33
C PHE A 82 11.34 -0.49 -13.11
N ARG A 83 10.26 0.26 -13.33
CA ARG A 83 9.48 0.92 -12.28
C ARG A 83 8.93 -0.09 -11.26
N GLY A 84 8.42 -1.23 -11.73
CA GLY A 84 7.95 -2.35 -10.91
C GLY A 84 9.03 -2.94 -10.03
N ASN A 85 10.18 -3.24 -10.63
CA ASN A 85 11.33 -3.76 -9.90
C ASN A 85 11.77 -2.79 -8.79
N LEU A 86 11.82 -1.49 -9.11
CA LEU A 86 12.14 -0.46 -8.12
C LEU A 86 11.11 -0.41 -6.97
N ALA A 87 9.81 -0.45 -7.30
CA ALA A 87 8.74 -0.46 -6.30
C ALA A 87 8.78 -1.72 -5.41
N ALA A 88 9.03 -2.89 -5.99
CA ALA A 88 9.16 -4.16 -5.28
C ALA A 88 10.34 -4.13 -4.29
N TRP A 89 11.53 -3.71 -4.72
CA TRP A 89 12.68 -3.55 -3.82
C TRP A 89 12.43 -2.50 -2.73
N ALA A 90 11.74 -1.40 -3.06
CA ALA A 90 11.36 -0.40 -2.08
C ALA A 90 10.41 -0.98 -1.02
N LEU A 91 9.43 -1.81 -1.40
CA LEU A 91 8.56 -2.53 -0.46
C LEU A 91 9.35 -3.50 0.41
N ILE A 92 10.27 -4.26 -0.17
CA ILE A 92 11.14 -5.20 0.58
C ILE A 92 11.97 -4.42 1.61
N ALA A 93 12.68 -3.38 1.18
CA ALA A 93 13.53 -2.60 2.06
C ALA A 93 12.72 -1.91 3.17
N PHE A 94 11.61 -1.26 2.81
CA PHE A 94 10.72 -0.62 3.77
C PHE A 94 10.13 -1.62 4.77
N GLY A 95 9.62 -2.76 4.29
CA GLY A 95 9.06 -3.82 5.12
C GLY A 95 10.07 -4.38 6.11
N LEU A 96 11.30 -4.65 5.66
CA LEU A 96 12.38 -5.16 6.51
C LEU A 96 12.79 -4.16 7.59
N VAL A 97 12.99 -2.89 7.22
CA VAL A 97 13.36 -1.83 8.17
C VAL A 97 12.24 -1.61 9.18
N TYR A 98 10.98 -1.57 8.73
CA TYR A 98 9.83 -1.37 9.61
C TYR A 98 9.59 -2.57 10.53
N PHE A 99 9.83 -3.80 10.04
CA PHE A 99 9.80 -5.03 10.85
C PHE A 99 10.85 -4.98 11.96
N ALA A 100 12.12 -4.73 11.63
CA ALA A 100 13.21 -4.66 12.59
C ALA A 100 12.96 -3.57 13.64
N TRP A 101 12.50 -2.39 13.20
CA TRP A 101 12.09 -1.33 14.11
C TRP A 101 10.92 -1.74 15.02
N GLY A 102 9.92 -2.43 14.46
CA GLY A 102 8.76 -2.95 15.20
C GLY A 102 9.15 -3.96 16.27
N VAL A 103 10.09 -4.87 15.98
CA VAL A 103 10.62 -5.85 16.93
C VAL A 103 11.40 -5.16 18.06
N CYS A 104 12.29 -4.22 17.71
CA CYS A 104 13.03 -3.44 18.69
C CYS A 104 12.09 -2.65 19.62
N LYS A 105 11.05 -2.04 19.06
CA LYS A 105 10.01 -1.31 19.82
C LYS A 105 9.26 -2.26 20.77
N ALA A 106 8.85 -3.43 20.29
CA ALA A 106 8.16 -4.43 21.10
C ALA A 106 9.04 -4.98 22.23
N SER A 107 10.34 -5.16 21.98
CA SER A 107 11.30 -5.67 22.97
C SER A 107 11.64 -4.66 24.07
N ARG A 108 11.63 -3.35 23.77
CA ARG A 108 11.88 -2.30 24.76
C ARG A 108 10.65 -1.99 25.63
N ASN A 109 9.46 -2.30 25.15
CA ASN A 109 8.19 -2.03 25.83
C ASN A 109 7.72 -3.20 26.70
N GLN A 110 8.64 -3.97 27.29
CA GLN A 110 8.28 -5.06 28.21
C GLN A 110 7.80 -4.47 29.54
N PRO A 111 6.58 -4.78 30.00
CA PRO A 111 6.16 -4.42 31.35
C PRO A 111 6.95 -5.25 32.36
N HIS A 112 7.66 -4.58 33.25
CA HIS A 112 8.30 -5.22 34.40
C HIS A 112 7.53 -4.91 35.69
N GLN A 113 7.59 -5.84 36.64
CA GLN A 113 7.01 -5.68 37.98
C GLN A 113 8.14 -5.55 38.98
N HIS A 114 8.07 -4.55 39.85
CA HIS A 114 8.92 -4.47 41.03
C HIS A 114 8.10 -4.01 42.24
N PRO A 115 8.43 -4.51 43.45
CA PRO A 115 7.77 -4.09 44.67
C PRO A 115 8.26 -2.69 45.07
N HIS A 116 7.32 -1.78 45.33
CA HIS A 116 7.61 -0.50 45.98
C HIS A 116 7.10 -0.51 47.42
N VAL A 117 7.90 0.10 48.30
CA VAL A 117 7.50 0.43 49.67
C VAL A 117 7.23 1.92 49.69
N HIS A 118 5.97 2.31 49.90
CA HIS A 118 5.64 3.70 50.17
C HIS A 118 6.01 4.09 51.61
N GLY A 119 6.11 5.39 51.87
CA GLY A 119 6.43 5.94 53.21
C GLY A 119 5.51 5.46 54.35
N ASP A 120 4.39 4.82 53.99
CA ASP A 120 3.38 4.29 54.90
C ASP A 120 3.62 2.80 55.26
N GLY A 121 4.69 2.18 54.74
CA GLY A 121 5.09 0.80 55.06
C GLY A 121 4.31 -0.31 54.33
N ASN A 122 3.32 0.03 53.51
CA ASN A 122 2.56 -0.93 52.71
C ASN A 122 3.28 -1.27 51.39
N LEU A 123 3.34 -2.57 51.10
CA LEU A 123 4.00 -3.13 49.91
C LEU A 123 2.96 -3.29 48.80
N HIS A 124 3.10 -2.52 47.71
CA HIS A 124 2.26 -2.67 46.53
C HIS A 124 3.10 -3.06 45.32
N VAL A 125 2.59 -4.02 44.53
CA VAL A 125 3.17 -4.41 43.23
C VAL A 125 2.41 -3.63 42.17
N HIS A 126 3.10 -2.68 41.54
CA HIS A 126 2.58 -2.02 40.35
C HIS A 126 3.22 -2.61 39.10
N GLN A 127 2.41 -2.78 38.06
CA GLN A 127 2.89 -3.09 36.71
C GLN A 127 3.11 -1.76 35.99
N HIS A 128 4.36 -1.37 35.78
CA HIS A 128 4.72 -0.15 35.06
C HIS A 128 5.49 -0.48 33.77
N VAL A 129 5.36 0.41 32.79
CA VAL A 129 6.22 0.45 31.60
C VAL A 129 6.98 1.77 31.70
N HIS A 130 8.28 1.73 32.01
CA HIS A 130 9.11 2.94 32.09
C HIS A 130 9.42 3.45 30.68
N THR A 131 8.44 4.07 30.05
CA THR A 131 8.66 4.80 28.80
C THR A 131 8.74 6.31 29.03
N GLU A 132 8.35 6.82 30.20
CA GLU A 132 8.19 8.27 30.39
C GLU A 132 9.11 8.93 31.42
N GLU A 133 9.72 8.22 32.36
CA GLU A 133 10.28 8.93 33.53
C GLU A 133 11.75 9.36 33.43
N HIS A 134 12.56 8.91 32.45
CA HIS A 134 13.96 9.36 32.35
C HIS A 134 14.53 9.62 30.95
N VAL A 135 13.72 9.64 29.90
CA VAL A 135 14.18 10.19 28.62
C VAL A 135 13.02 10.97 28.00
N HIS A 136 13.00 12.28 28.26
CA HIS A 136 12.27 13.21 27.42
C HIS A 136 12.94 13.24 26.03
N VAL A 137 12.77 12.18 25.24
CA VAL A 137 12.77 12.37 23.80
C VAL A 137 11.51 13.17 23.57
N HIS A 138 11.66 14.47 23.31
CA HIS A 138 10.59 15.28 22.75
C HIS A 138 9.97 14.46 21.60
N GLN A 139 8.83 13.84 21.85
CA GLN A 139 7.92 13.44 20.80
C GLN A 139 7.41 14.75 20.24
N THR A 140 8.22 15.36 19.38
CA THR A 140 7.76 16.41 18.49
C THR A 140 6.59 15.83 17.73
N ASP A 141 5.40 16.31 18.06
CA ASP A 141 4.13 16.20 17.33
C ASP A 141 4.20 16.68 15.86
N GLY A 142 5.41 16.90 15.32
CA GLY A 142 5.70 17.44 14.00
C GLY A 142 6.50 16.54 13.08
N LYS A 143 6.83 15.28 13.45
CA LYS A 143 7.28 14.31 12.45
C LYS A 143 6.07 13.85 11.66
N ALA A 144 5.65 14.69 10.71
CA ALA A 144 4.62 14.39 9.72
C ALA A 144 4.72 12.92 9.36
N ALA A 145 3.62 12.18 9.48
CA ALA A 145 3.62 10.73 9.31
C ALA A 145 4.29 10.36 7.96
N ILE A 146 5.59 10.03 8.02
CA ILE A 146 6.43 9.81 6.83
C ILE A 146 5.94 8.53 6.12
N THR A 147 5.29 7.64 6.85
CA THR A 147 4.86 6.34 6.33
C THR A 147 3.82 6.42 5.21
N PRO A 148 2.74 7.22 5.32
CA PRO A 148 1.88 7.56 4.18
C PRO A 148 2.64 8.06 2.95
N TRP A 149 3.66 8.91 3.14
CA TRP A 149 4.46 9.45 2.04
C TRP A 149 5.34 8.38 1.40
N ILE A 150 5.96 7.50 2.19
CA ILE A 150 6.74 6.37 1.66
C ILE A 150 5.83 5.43 0.85
N LEU A 151 4.67 5.07 1.38
CA LEU A 151 3.71 4.23 0.63
C LEU A 151 3.25 4.92 -0.66
N PHE A 152 2.93 6.21 -0.60
CA PHE A 152 2.57 6.99 -1.78
C PHE A 152 3.70 6.97 -2.83
N THR A 153 4.94 7.23 -2.42
CA THR A 153 6.09 7.20 -3.33
C THR A 153 6.25 5.83 -3.98
N ILE A 154 6.19 4.75 -3.20
CA ILE A 154 6.29 3.37 -3.72
C ILE A 154 5.21 3.11 -4.76
N PHE A 155 3.95 3.49 -4.49
CA PHE A 155 2.82 3.23 -5.38
C PHE A 155 2.80 4.08 -6.63
N VAL A 156 3.21 5.35 -6.53
CA VAL A 156 3.36 6.23 -7.70
C VAL A 156 4.43 5.68 -8.65
N PHE A 157 5.51 5.12 -8.09
CA PHE A 157 6.50 4.43 -8.89
C PHE A 157 6.07 3.03 -9.32
N GLY A 158 5.12 2.40 -8.63
CA GLY A 158 4.53 1.12 -9.01
C GLY A 158 3.91 1.19 -10.42
N PRO A 159 4.19 0.20 -11.29
CA PRO A 159 3.71 0.19 -12.66
C PRO A 159 2.31 -0.39 -12.73
N CYS A 160 1.49 0.19 -13.59
CA CYS A 160 0.22 -0.41 -13.98
C CYS A 160 0.40 -1.10 -15.34
N GLU A 161 1.23 -2.14 -15.36
CA GLU A 161 1.68 -2.83 -16.59
C GLU A 161 0.53 -3.23 -17.54
N PRO A 162 -0.63 -3.74 -17.07
CA PRO A 162 -1.71 -4.13 -17.97
C PRO A 162 -2.36 -2.96 -18.72
N LEU A 163 -2.17 -1.72 -18.26
CA LEU A 163 -2.82 -0.55 -18.84
C LEU A 163 -2.27 -0.19 -20.22
N ILE A 164 -0.94 -0.26 -20.42
CA ILE A 164 -0.31 0.22 -21.67
C ILE A 164 -0.80 -0.54 -22.91
N PRO A 165 -0.83 -1.89 -22.93
CA PRO A 165 -1.35 -2.62 -24.09
C PRO A 165 -2.82 -2.30 -24.39
N ILE A 166 -3.63 -2.12 -23.34
CA ILE A 166 -5.06 -1.79 -23.45
C ILE A 166 -5.27 -0.38 -24.02
N LEU A 167 -4.43 0.59 -23.64
CA LEU A 167 -4.48 1.96 -24.18
C LEU A 167 -3.96 2.06 -25.62
N MET A 168 -3.04 1.18 -26.02
CA MET A 168 -2.45 1.23 -27.36
C MET A 168 -3.45 0.84 -28.46
N TYR A 169 -4.41 -0.04 -28.17
CA TYR A 169 -5.42 -0.43 -29.16
C TYR A 169 -6.30 0.74 -29.66
N PRO A 170 -7.01 1.50 -28.80
CA PRO A 170 -7.79 2.66 -29.24
C PRO A 170 -6.91 3.78 -29.79
N ALA A 171 -5.67 3.91 -29.30
CA ALA A 171 -4.69 4.85 -29.85
C ALA A 171 -4.34 4.53 -31.32
N ALA A 172 -4.08 3.25 -31.64
CA ALA A 172 -3.80 2.81 -33.00
C ALA A 172 -4.99 3.02 -33.96
N LYS A 173 -6.22 3.06 -33.43
CA LYS A 173 -7.44 3.38 -34.18
C LYS A 173 -7.74 4.88 -34.29
N ASN A 174 -6.88 5.74 -33.74
CA ASN A 174 -7.07 7.20 -33.65
C ASN A 174 -8.40 7.61 -32.96
N SER A 175 -8.88 6.81 -32.01
CA SER A 175 -10.14 7.07 -31.29
C SER A 175 -9.86 7.61 -29.89
N ILE A 176 -9.88 8.94 -29.75
CA ILE A 176 -9.68 9.62 -28.45
C ILE A 176 -10.80 9.25 -27.48
N TRP A 177 -12.04 9.12 -27.99
CA TRP A 177 -13.19 8.78 -27.15
C TRP A 177 -13.05 7.39 -26.53
N ASP A 178 -12.67 6.38 -27.32
CA ASP A 178 -12.48 5.03 -26.82
C ASP A 178 -11.30 4.96 -25.84
N LEU A 179 -10.22 5.72 -26.11
CA LEU A 179 -9.08 5.82 -25.21
C LEU A 179 -9.48 6.40 -23.84
N VAL A 180 -10.21 7.51 -23.82
CA VAL A 180 -10.69 8.14 -22.57
C VAL A 180 -11.63 7.18 -21.83
N LEU A 181 -12.56 6.54 -22.53
CA LEU A 181 -13.54 5.65 -21.92
C LEU A 181 -12.87 4.41 -21.31
N VAL A 182 -11.98 3.76 -22.05
CA VAL A 182 -11.22 2.58 -21.59
C VAL A 182 -10.32 2.93 -20.40
N THR A 183 -9.61 4.05 -20.45
CA THR A 183 -8.80 4.56 -19.32
C THR A 183 -9.67 4.78 -18.08
N SER A 184 -10.83 5.41 -18.26
CA SER A 184 -11.74 5.74 -17.14
C SER A 184 -12.33 4.49 -16.52
N VAL A 185 -12.73 3.49 -17.33
CA VAL A 185 -13.27 2.22 -16.83
C VAL A 185 -12.19 1.44 -16.08
N PHE A 186 -11.02 1.25 -16.69
CA PHE A 186 -9.90 0.58 -16.03
C PHE A 186 -9.55 1.28 -14.70
N GLY A 187 -9.36 2.59 -14.73
CA GLY A 187 -8.94 3.36 -13.56
C GLY A 187 -10.00 3.39 -12.46
N GLY A 188 -11.27 3.55 -12.83
CA GLY A 188 -12.39 3.48 -11.90
C GLY A 188 -12.50 2.12 -11.23
N THR A 189 -12.44 1.03 -12.00
CA THR A 189 -12.47 -0.33 -11.44
C THR A 189 -11.28 -0.63 -10.55
N THR A 190 -10.08 -0.17 -10.90
CA THR A 190 -8.86 -0.33 -10.10
C THR A 190 -9.01 0.36 -8.74
N ILE A 191 -9.38 1.63 -8.72
CA ILE A 191 -9.54 2.41 -7.47
C ILE A 191 -10.64 1.82 -6.60
N LEU A 192 -11.79 1.45 -7.20
CA LEU A 192 -12.90 0.84 -6.46
C LEU A 192 -12.50 -0.51 -5.86
N THR A 193 -11.81 -1.36 -6.62
CA THR A 193 -11.30 -2.65 -6.12
C THR A 193 -10.30 -2.44 -4.99
N MET A 194 -9.37 -1.49 -5.14
CA MET A 194 -8.35 -1.20 -4.14
C MET A 194 -8.97 -0.70 -2.82
N ILE A 195 -9.92 0.23 -2.89
CA ILE A 195 -10.63 0.73 -1.71
C ILE A 195 -11.50 -0.39 -1.10
N GLY A 196 -12.25 -1.11 -1.93
CA GLY A 196 -13.14 -2.19 -1.48
C GLY A 196 -12.37 -3.28 -0.74
N THR A 197 -11.28 -3.77 -1.31
CA THR A 197 -10.41 -4.79 -0.69
C THR A 197 -9.79 -4.30 0.61
N VAL A 198 -9.25 -3.07 0.65
CA VAL A 198 -8.70 -2.49 1.89
C VAL A 198 -9.75 -2.45 3.03
N PHE A 199 -10.98 -2.02 2.73
CA PHE A 199 -12.04 -1.94 3.74
C PHE A 199 -12.57 -3.33 4.16
N VAL A 200 -12.73 -4.25 3.21
CA VAL A 200 -13.12 -5.65 3.51
C VAL A 200 -12.07 -6.33 4.37
N SER A 201 -10.78 -6.21 4.04
CA SER A 201 -9.68 -6.75 4.84
C SER A 201 -9.61 -6.11 6.23
N ARG A 202 -9.89 -4.80 6.33
CA ARG A 202 -9.93 -4.10 7.62
C ARG A 202 -11.07 -4.58 8.52
N LEU A 203 -12.24 -4.87 7.94
CA LEU A 203 -13.35 -5.49 8.67
C LEU A 203 -12.98 -6.90 9.14
N GLY A 204 -12.34 -7.69 8.29
CA GLY A 204 -11.86 -9.05 8.64
C GLY A 204 -10.88 -9.06 9.82
N MET A 205 -9.98 -8.07 9.90
CA MET A 205 -9.06 -7.97 11.04
C MET A 205 -9.75 -7.69 12.37
N HIS A 206 -10.91 -7.01 12.37
CA HIS A 206 -11.67 -6.74 13.60
C HIS A 206 -12.35 -8.01 14.17
N LEU A 207 -12.56 -9.03 13.33
CA LEU A 207 -13.13 -10.32 13.75
C LEU A 207 -12.10 -11.23 14.43
N LEU A 208 -10.80 -10.94 14.29
CA LEU A 208 -9.74 -11.70 14.90
C LEU A 208 -9.43 -11.14 16.31
N PRO A 209 -9.38 -11.97 17.36
CA PRO A 209 -9.01 -11.55 18.71
C PRO A 209 -7.50 -11.32 18.82
N ILE A 210 -6.99 -10.25 18.20
CA ILE A 210 -5.55 -9.91 18.11
C ILE A 210 -5.04 -9.20 19.38
N ALA A 211 -5.87 -8.99 20.41
CA ALA A 211 -5.55 -8.19 21.60
C ALA A 211 -4.24 -8.59 22.32
N ARG A 212 -3.78 -9.85 22.22
CA ARG A 212 -2.49 -10.30 22.79
C ARG A 212 -1.25 -9.86 22.02
N PHE A 213 -1.39 -9.49 20.74
CA PHE A 213 -0.29 -9.13 19.85
C PHE A 213 -0.17 -7.63 19.60
N ASP A 214 -0.92 -6.80 20.32
CA ASP A 214 -0.90 -5.34 20.12
C ASP A 214 0.51 -4.74 20.18
N ARG A 215 1.39 -5.29 21.02
CA ARG A 215 2.80 -4.88 21.11
C ARG A 215 3.60 -5.14 19.83
N TYR A 216 3.21 -6.14 19.04
CA TYR A 216 3.88 -6.56 17.81
C TYR A 216 3.21 -6.04 16.54
N ASN A 217 2.13 -5.25 16.62
CA ASN A 217 1.40 -4.78 15.44
C ASN A 217 2.30 -4.08 14.39
N HIS A 218 3.31 -3.32 14.84
CA HIS A 218 4.29 -2.70 13.93
C HIS A 218 5.22 -3.73 13.27
N ALA A 219 5.66 -4.73 14.03
CA ALA A 219 6.48 -5.81 13.49
C ALA A 219 5.66 -6.62 12.46
N LEU A 220 4.45 -7.06 12.82
CA LEU A 220 3.57 -7.80 11.91
C LEU A 220 3.30 -7.01 10.63
N ALA A 221 2.99 -5.71 10.73
CA ALA A 221 2.81 -4.88 9.54
C ALA A 221 4.07 -4.81 8.64
N GLY A 222 5.26 -4.68 9.24
CA GLY A 222 6.52 -4.69 8.49
C GLY A 222 6.77 -6.04 7.81
N ALA A 223 6.54 -7.14 8.52
CA ALA A 223 6.67 -8.48 7.97
C ALA A 223 5.71 -8.71 6.80
N THR A 224 4.44 -8.33 6.93
CA THR A 224 3.45 -8.48 5.85
C THR A 224 3.87 -7.68 4.61
N ILE A 225 4.37 -6.45 4.78
CA ILE A 225 4.84 -5.63 3.66
C ILE A 225 6.11 -6.20 3.02
N PHE A 226 7.04 -6.72 3.83
CA PHE A 226 8.24 -7.39 3.34
C PHE A 226 7.92 -8.62 2.49
N PHE A 227 7.05 -9.51 2.99
CA PHE A 227 6.63 -10.70 2.25
C PHE A 227 5.81 -10.35 1.00
N CYS A 228 5.03 -9.27 1.05
CA CYS A 228 4.35 -8.73 -0.12
C CYS A 228 5.36 -8.30 -1.21
N GLY A 229 6.41 -7.56 -0.85
CA GLY A 229 7.46 -7.19 -1.79
C GLY A 229 8.23 -8.39 -2.36
N ILE A 230 8.51 -9.41 -1.53
CA ILE A 230 9.10 -10.68 -2.00
C ILE A 230 8.17 -11.39 -2.99
N ALA A 231 6.87 -11.47 -2.68
CA ALA A 231 5.89 -12.12 -3.54
C ALA A 231 5.90 -11.49 -4.94
N ILE A 232 5.91 -10.16 -5.03
CA ILE A 232 5.97 -9.44 -6.30
C ILE A 232 7.29 -9.73 -7.03
N GLN A 233 8.41 -9.57 -6.34
CA GLN A 233 9.74 -9.70 -6.94
C GLN A 233 10.02 -11.12 -7.51
N PHE A 234 9.50 -12.16 -6.87
CA PHE A 234 9.84 -13.55 -7.20
C PHE A 234 8.70 -14.35 -7.85
N LEU A 235 7.43 -13.96 -7.65
CA LEU A 235 6.28 -14.61 -8.28
C LEU A 235 5.83 -13.89 -9.56
N GLY A 236 6.38 -12.71 -9.86
CA GLY A 236 6.00 -11.92 -11.04
C GLY A 236 4.53 -11.50 -11.01
N LEU A 237 4.03 -11.21 -9.81
CA LEU A 237 2.69 -10.69 -9.56
C LEU A 237 2.63 -9.18 -9.81
#